data_AF-A0A662CZQ2-F1
#
_entry.id   AF-A0A662CZQ2-F1
#
_cell.length_a   1.000
_cell.length_b   1.000
_cell.length_c   1.000
_cell.angle_alpha   90.00
_cell.angle_beta   90.00
_cell.angle_gamma   90.00
#
_symmetry.space_group_name_H-M   'P 1'
#
loop_
_entity.id
_entity.type
_entity.pdbx_description
1 polymer ?
#
loop_
_entity_poly.entity_id
_entity_poly.type
_entity_poly.pdbx_seq_one_letter_code
_entity_poly.pdbx_strand_id
1 'polypeptide(L)' 'MKEKYDLTVIGAGQGGLPAAHMATRLGAKVALIEMREVGGT' A
#
# COMPACT_ATOMS: atom_id res chain seq x y z
N MET A 1 20.59 -0.36 6.40
CA MET A 1 19.59 -0.88 7.37
C MET A 1 18.34 -1.27 6.60
N LYS A 2 17.68 -2.39 6.93
CA LYS A 2 16.38 -2.73 6.33
C LYS A 2 15.30 -1.87 6.97
N GLU A 3 14.52 -1.15 6.16
CA GLU A 3 13.30 -0.53 6.67
C GLU A 3 12.29 -1.62 7.04
N LYS A 4 11.80 -1.58 8.27
CA LYS A 4 10.64 -2.40 8.67
C LYS A 4 9.37 -1.70 8.20
N TYR A 5 8.45 -2.49 7.67
CA TYR A 5 7.08 -2.11 7.35
C TYR A 5 6.16 -3.08 8.09
N ASP A 6 5.02 -2.57 8.54
CA ASP A 6 4.01 -3.38 9.23
C ASP A 6 3.09 -4.09 8.23
N LEU A 7 2.94 -3.52 7.02
CA LEU A 7 2.13 -4.07 5.95
C LEU A 7 2.78 -3.79 4.59
N THR A 8 2.77 -4.77 3.70
CA THR A 8 3.10 -4.59 2.27
C THR A 8 1.84 -4.84 1.44
N VAL A 9 1.49 -3.89 0.59
CA VAL A 9 0.36 -3.96 -0.35
C VAL A 9 0.91 -4.00 -1.77
N ILE A 10 0.51 -5.03 -2.53
CA ILE A 10 0.91 -5.20 -3.93
C ILE A 10 -0.31 -4.90 -4.80
N GLY A 11 -0.19 -3.88 -5.65
CA GLY A 11 -1.24 -3.32 -6.48
C GLY A 11 -1.85 -2.05 -5.89
N ALA A 12 -2.04 -1.01 -6.72
CA ALA A 12 -2.61 0.29 -6.37
C ALA A 12 -3.96 0.56 -7.06
N GLY A 13 -4.72 -0.51 -7.36
CA GLY A 13 -6.07 -0.41 -7.88
C GLY A 13 -7.12 -0.10 -6.82
N GLN A 14 -8.40 -0.26 -7.20
CA GLN A 14 -9.59 -0.03 -6.36
C GLN A 14 -9.56 -0.71 -4.97
N GLY A 15 -8.84 -1.82 -4.82
CA GLY A 15 -8.67 -2.49 -3.52
C GLY A 15 -7.40 -2.06 -2.78
N GLY A 16 -6.28 -1.95 -3.49
CA GLY A 16 -4.96 -1.77 -2.87
C GLY A 16 -4.73 -0.38 -2.30
N LEU A 17 -5.09 0.66 -3.05
CA LEU A 17 -4.90 2.05 -2.58
C LEU A 17 -5.78 2.35 -1.35
N PRO A 18 -7.09 1.99 -1.32
CA PRO A 18 -7.91 2.20 -0.12
C PRO A 18 -7.47 1.34 1.07
N ALA A 19 -7.02 0.10 0.84
CA ALA A 19 -6.51 -0.76 1.92
C ALA A 19 -5.23 -0.19 2.55
N ALA A 20 -4.27 0.25 1.73
CA ALA A 20 -3.07 0.91 2.21
C ALA A 20 -3.40 2.21 2.96
N HIS A 21 -4.31 3.02 2.42
CA HIS A 21 -4.75 4.26 3.05
C HIS A 21 -5.45 4.02 4.39
N MET A 22 -6.26 2.98 4.52
CA MET A 22 -6.88 2.65 5.80
C MET A 22 -5.85 2.15 6.81
N ALA A 23 -4.89 1.33 6.38
CA ALA A 23 -3.82 0.84 7.25
C ALA A 23 -2.92 1.97 7.79
N THR A 24 -2.60 2.98 6.97
CA THR A 24 -1.83 4.14 7.46
C THR A 24 -2.64 4.97 8.47
N ARG A 25 -3.95 5.11 8.29
CA ARG A 25 -4.85 5.76 9.27
C ARG A 25 -4.94 5.01 10.60
N LEU A 26 -4.68 3.69 10.60
CA LEU A 26 -4.57 2.86 11.80
C LEU A 26 -3.14 2.87 12.40
N GLY A 27 -2.22 3.66 11.84
CA GLY A 27 -0.86 3.83 12.34
C GLY A 27 0.17 2.85 11.78
N ALA A 28 -0.20 2.01 10.79
CA ALA A 28 0.76 1.10 10.18
C ALA A 28 1.72 1.84 9.24
N LYS A 29 3.01 1.47 9.29
CA LYS A 29 3.97 1.85 8.24
C LYS A 29 3.80 0.91 7.05
N VAL A 30 3.22 1.43 5.97
CA VAL A 30 2.84 0.63 4.79
C VAL A 30 3.82 0.83 3.63
N ALA A 31 4.24 -0.27 3.01
CA ALA A 31 4.84 -0.26 1.68
C ALA A 31 3.76 -0.60 0.65
N LEU A 32 3.48 0.30 -0.29
CA LEU A 32 2.57 0.05 -1.41
C LEU A 32 3.39 0.01 -2.70
N ILE A 33 3.23 -1.06 -3.47
CA ILE A 33 4.01 -1.33 -4.68
C ILE A 33 3.05 -1.51 -5.85
N GLU A 34 3.22 -0.70 -6.88
CA GLU A 34 2.50 -0.80 -8.16
C GLU A 34 3.52 -0.91 -9.29
N MET A 35 3.22 -1.77 -10.27
CA MET A 35 4.07 -2.00 -11.43
C MET A 35 3.73 -1.07 -12.60
N ARG A 36 2.47 -0.62 -12.68
CA ARG A 36 1.93 0.21 -13.77
C ARG A 36 1.41 1.55 -13.22
N GLU A 37 0.19 1.92 -13.60
CA GLU A 37 -0.45 3.17 -13.22
C GLU A 37 -1.28 2.98 -11.94
N VAL A 38 -1.29 4.02 -11.10
CA VAL A 38 -2.15 4.06 -9.91
C VAL A 38 -3.61 4.17 -10.37
N GLY A 39 -4.49 3.35 -9.78
CA GLY A 39 -5.91 3.28 -10.17
C GLY A 39 -6.32 1.89 -10.67
N GLY A 40 -5.38 1.11 -11.19
CA GLY A 40 -5.66 -0.24 -11.69
C GLY A 40 -6.04 -0.23 -13.17
N THR A 41 -7.20 -0.80 -13.51
CA THR A 41 -7.71 -0.89 -14.90
C THR A 41 -7.70 0.45 -15.62
#